data_AF-A0A1I3B4X9-F1
#
_entry.id   AF-A0A1I3B4X9-F1
#
_cell.length_a   1.000
_cell.length_b   1.000
_cell.length_c   1.000
_cell.angle_alpha   90.00
_cell.angle_beta   90.00
_cell.angle_gamma   90.00
#
_symmetry.space_group_name_H-M   'P 1'
#
loop_
_entity.id
_entity.type
_entity.pdbx_description
1 polymer ?
#
loop_
_entity_poly.entity_id
_entity_poly.type
_entity_poly.pdbx_seq_one_letter_code
_entity_poly.pdbx_strand_id
1 'polypeptide(L)'
;MEKWKVYDNNIFFDGYFEVSISFSEDWLTVYLFDDEKKIEINFYLVHGFRLLDEGIVQNGIYLNDDQLMTLKKNHFCNVLYELTDGEFGEFIFDTAGGFLSEKEIFHYVVITPNYNIDIVSRGIPKVTFL
;
A
#
# COMPACT_ATOMS: atom_id res chain seq x y z
N MET A 1 -13.05 -6.85 8.98
CA MET A 1 -12.72 -7.65 7.77
C MET A 1 -12.31 -6.64 6.74
N GLU A 2 -11.06 -6.75 6.33
CA GLU A 2 -10.38 -5.76 5.51
C GLU A 2 -11.15 -5.51 4.21
N LYS A 3 -11.30 -4.24 3.81
CA LYS A 3 -11.96 -3.88 2.55
C LYS A 3 -11.00 -3.04 1.73
N TRP A 4 -10.76 -3.51 0.52
CA TRP A 4 -9.81 -2.94 -0.44
C TRP A 4 -10.54 -2.01 -1.40
N LYS A 5 -10.00 -0.82 -1.63
CA LYS A 5 -10.53 0.16 -2.58
C LYS A 5 -9.39 0.69 -3.44
N VAL A 6 -9.56 0.73 -4.76
CA VAL A 6 -8.60 1.42 -5.64
C VAL A 6 -8.50 2.88 -5.19
N TYR A 7 -7.29 3.35 -4.90
CA TYR A 7 -7.06 4.70 -4.42
C TYR A 7 -7.21 5.72 -5.55
N ASP A 8 -6.46 5.52 -6.64
CA ASP A 8 -6.50 6.34 -7.84
C ASP A 8 -6.54 5.44 -9.08
N ASN A 9 -7.62 5.57 -9.86
CA ASN A 9 -7.83 4.79 -11.08
C ASN A 9 -6.84 5.13 -12.21
N ASN A 10 -5.94 6.11 -12.04
CA ASN A 10 -4.89 6.40 -13.04
C ASN A 10 -3.60 5.58 -12.83
N ILE A 11 -3.41 4.94 -11.66
CA ILE A 11 -2.18 4.20 -11.31
C ILE A 11 -2.33 2.72 -11.70
N PHE A 12 -2.44 2.46 -13.00
CA PHE A 12 -2.56 1.08 -13.51
C PHE A 12 -1.26 0.29 -13.35
N PHE A 13 -1.41 -1.02 -13.15
CA PHE A 13 -0.32 -1.99 -13.22
C PHE A 13 -0.35 -2.66 -14.60
N ASP A 14 0.63 -2.37 -15.45
CA ASP A 14 0.72 -2.89 -16.84
C ASP A 14 2.09 -3.43 -17.25
N GLY A 15 3.07 -3.47 -16.34
CA GLY A 15 4.43 -3.95 -16.59
C GLY A 15 5.20 -4.23 -15.30
N TYR A 16 6.49 -4.59 -15.43
CA TYR A 16 7.36 -4.77 -14.27
C TYR A 16 7.94 -3.42 -13.81
N PHE A 17 7.32 -2.80 -12.80
CA PHE A 17 7.94 -1.68 -12.11
C PHE A 17 9.11 -2.15 -11.24
N GLU A 18 10.28 -1.51 -11.40
CA GLU A 18 11.26 -1.43 -10.32
C GLU A 18 10.72 -0.59 -9.17
N VAL A 19 11.15 -0.92 -7.96
CA VAL A 19 10.65 -0.33 -6.71
C VAL A 19 11.82 0.23 -5.93
N SER A 20 11.78 1.53 -5.62
CA SER A 20 12.73 2.17 -4.72
C SER A 20 11.99 2.88 -3.59
N ILE A 21 12.41 2.62 -2.36
CA ILE A 21 11.79 3.18 -1.15
C ILE A 21 12.77 4.16 -0.51
N SER A 22 12.36 5.42 -0.39
CA SER A 22 13.11 6.45 0.32
C SER A 22 12.41 6.79 1.64
N PHE A 23 13.19 7.03 2.70
CA PHE A 23 12.68 7.52 3.97
C PHE A 23 13.57 8.66 4.46
N SER A 24 13.01 9.86 4.64
CA SER A 24 13.75 11.07 5.04
C SER A 24 13.07 11.78 6.21
N GLU A 25 13.75 11.78 7.36
CA GLU A 25 13.25 12.22 8.67
C GLU A 25 11.97 11.47 9.11
N ASP A 26 10.81 11.85 8.56
CA ASP A 26 9.51 11.20 8.79
C ASP A 26 8.81 10.76 7.48
N TRP A 27 9.34 11.13 6.31
CA TRP A 27 8.61 11.02 5.03
C TRP A 27 8.96 9.75 4.27
N LEU A 28 7.99 8.83 4.15
CA LEU A 28 8.10 7.67 3.26
C LEU A 28 7.69 8.04 1.83
N THR A 29 8.57 7.78 0.87
CA THR A 29 8.28 7.92 -0.56
C THR A 29 8.59 6.63 -1.29
N VAL A 30 7.59 6.09 -1.99
CA VAL A 30 7.73 4.93 -2.87
C VAL A 30 7.84 5.42 -4.30
N TYR A 31 8.91 5.01 -4.98
CA TYR A 31 9.12 5.20 -6.41
C TYR A 31 8.83 3.90 -7.14
N LEU A 32 7.99 3.99 -8.16
CA LEU A 32 7.68 2.93 -9.11
C LEU A 32 8.15 3.39 -10.49
N PHE A 33 8.95 2.61 -11.20
CA PHE A 33 9.49 3.05 -12.49
C PHE A 33 9.84 1.89 -13.42
N ASP A 34 9.77 2.17 -14.72
CA ASP A 34 10.24 1.32 -15.82
C ASP A 34 10.96 2.22 -16.86
N ASP A 35 11.22 1.71 -18.07
CA ASP A 35 11.88 2.47 -19.14
C ASP A 35 11.01 3.61 -19.73
N GLU A 36 9.69 3.59 -19.52
CA GLU A 36 8.72 4.55 -20.09
C GLU A 36 8.08 5.48 -19.06
N LYS A 37 8.01 5.07 -17.79
CA LYS A 37 7.20 5.73 -16.74
C LYS A 37 7.96 5.85 -15.43
N LYS A 38 7.67 6.93 -14.70
CA LYS A 38 8.04 7.07 -13.30
C LYS A 38 6.90 7.66 -12.47
N ILE A 39 6.58 7.00 -11.36
CA ILE A 39 5.54 7.40 -10.41
C ILE A 39 6.19 7.57 -9.04
N GLU A 40 6.02 8.76 -8.45
CA GLU A 40 6.34 9.04 -7.05
C GLU A 40 5.05 9.01 -6.22
N ILE A 41 5.02 8.17 -5.18
CA ILE A 41 3.94 8.13 -4.19
C ILE A 41 4.52 8.52 -2.84
N ASN A 42 4.24 9.74 -2.40
CA ASN A 42 4.73 10.30 -1.14
C ASN A 42 3.62 10.18 -0.07
N PHE A 43 3.89 9.41 0.99
CA PHE A 43 2.96 9.13 2.08
C PHE A 43 3.10 10.11 3.26
N TYR A 44 4.02 11.06 3.17
CA TYR A 44 4.38 12.00 4.25
C TYR A 44 4.69 11.24 5.56
N LEU A 45 4.25 11.77 6.71
CA LEU A 45 4.43 11.18 8.02
C LEU A 45 3.76 9.80 8.12
N VAL A 46 4.58 8.77 8.29
CA VAL A 46 4.16 7.36 8.42
C VAL A 46 4.31 6.88 9.87
N HIS A 47 3.26 6.26 10.40
CA HIS A 47 3.25 5.63 11.73
C HIS A 47 3.90 4.24 11.72
N GLY A 48 3.80 3.55 10.58
CA GLY A 48 4.48 2.27 10.35
C GLY A 48 4.32 1.79 8.91
N PHE A 49 5.31 1.06 8.40
CA PHE A 49 5.21 0.35 7.12
C PHE A 49 5.88 -1.02 7.22
N ARG A 50 5.48 -1.97 6.37
CA ARG A 50 6.13 -3.27 6.20
C ARG A 50 6.25 -3.63 4.73
N LEU A 51 7.36 -4.27 4.37
CA LEU A 51 7.59 -4.86 3.06
C LEU A 51 7.42 -6.38 3.18
N LEU A 52 6.55 -6.97 2.37
CA LEU A 52 6.28 -8.42 2.37
C LEU A 52 6.38 -8.98 0.95
N ASP A 53 6.92 -10.19 0.82
CA ASP A 53 7.05 -10.95 -0.44
C ASP A 53 5.67 -11.40 -0.99
N GLU A 54 5.48 -11.39 -2.33
CA GLU A 54 4.22 -11.81 -3.00
C GLU A 54 3.72 -13.15 -2.50
N GLY A 55 4.63 -14.12 -2.41
CA GLY A 55 4.34 -15.50 -2.09
C GLY A 55 3.65 -15.60 -0.75
N ILE A 56 4.15 -14.83 0.23
CA ILE A 56 3.67 -14.83 1.62
C ILE A 56 2.28 -14.19 1.74
N VAL A 57 2.08 -13.02 1.12
CA VAL A 57 0.81 -12.29 1.26
C VAL A 57 -0.29 -12.86 0.36
N GLN A 58 -0.03 -13.00 -0.94
CA GLN A 58 -1.07 -13.38 -1.90
C GLN A 58 -1.39 -14.88 -1.87
N ASN A 59 -0.52 -15.73 -1.34
CA ASN A 59 -0.73 -17.18 -1.20
C ASN A 59 -0.78 -17.65 0.26
N GLY A 60 -0.96 -16.70 1.19
CA GLY A 60 -1.15 -16.96 2.63
C GLY A 60 -2.18 -16.02 3.25
N ILE A 61 -1.77 -14.78 3.52
CA ILE A 61 -2.56 -13.82 4.32
C ILE A 61 -3.89 -13.44 3.62
N TYR A 62 -3.86 -13.20 2.31
CA TYR A 62 -5.00 -12.69 1.54
C TYR A 62 -6.02 -13.76 1.09
N LEU A 63 -5.84 -15.03 1.45
CA LEU A 63 -6.57 -16.16 0.85
C LEU A 63 -8.07 -16.24 1.16
N ASN A 64 -8.54 -15.56 2.21
CA ASN A 64 -9.87 -15.77 2.79
C ASN A 64 -10.91 -14.70 2.40
N ASP A 65 -10.63 -13.85 1.42
CA ASP A 65 -11.52 -12.75 1.01
C ASP A 65 -11.87 -12.82 -0.49
N ASP A 66 -13.18 -12.87 -0.79
CA ASP A 66 -13.72 -12.89 -2.16
C ASP A 66 -13.37 -11.63 -2.97
N GLN A 67 -13.16 -10.49 -2.31
CA GLN A 67 -12.71 -9.25 -2.92
C GLN A 67 -11.27 -9.38 -3.39
N LEU A 68 -10.36 -9.87 -2.54
CA LEU A 68 -8.96 -10.13 -2.89
C LEU A 68 -8.84 -11.22 -3.96
N MET A 69 -9.65 -12.27 -3.89
CA MET A 69 -9.74 -13.30 -4.93
C MET A 69 -10.24 -12.73 -6.28
N THR A 70 -10.96 -11.61 -6.28
CA THR A 70 -11.37 -10.90 -7.51
C THR A 70 -10.26 -9.98 -8.02
N LEU A 71 -9.54 -9.27 -7.14
CA LEU A 71 -8.36 -8.48 -7.50
C LEU A 71 -7.24 -9.36 -8.08
N LYS A 72 -6.95 -10.51 -7.46
CA LYS A 72 -5.93 -11.46 -7.91
C LYS A 72 -6.26 -12.11 -9.26
N LYS A 73 -7.54 -12.42 -9.53
CA LYS A 73 -8.01 -12.88 -10.87
C LYS A 73 -7.79 -11.82 -11.97
N ASN A 74 -7.82 -10.55 -11.61
CA ASN A 74 -7.54 -9.43 -12.49
C ASN A 74 -6.07 -8.96 -12.40
N HIS A 75 -5.16 -9.82 -11.91
CA HIS A 75 -3.73 -9.59 -11.76
C HIS A 75 -3.34 -8.29 -11.03
N PHE A 76 -4.19 -7.80 -10.10
CA PHE A 76 -4.01 -6.51 -9.42
C PHE A 76 -3.72 -5.37 -10.42
N CYS A 77 -4.63 -5.14 -11.36
CA CYS A 77 -4.52 -4.14 -12.43
C CYS A 77 -4.38 -2.66 -11.97
N ASN A 78 -4.28 -2.38 -10.67
CA ASN A 78 -3.93 -1.07 -10.11
C ASN A 78 -2.84 -1.25 -9.04
N VAL A 79 -1.95 -0.28 -8.89
CA VAL A 79 -0.78 -0.41 -8.01
C VAL A 79 -1.07 0.02 -6.57
N LEU A 80 -2.06 0.90 -6.32
CA LEU A 80 -2.28 1.52 -5.00
C LEU A 80 -3.73 1.35 -4.52
N TYR A 81 -3.88 0.68 -3.38
CA TYR A 81 -5.17 0.46 -2.73
C TYR A 81 -5.21 1.14 -1.35
N GLU A 82 -6.38 1.66 -1.01
CA GLU A 82 -6.79 2.12 0.32
C GLU A 82 -7.50 0.97 1.04
N LEU A 83 -7.14 0.72 2.30
CA LEU A 83 -7.65 -0.35 3.14
C LEU A 83 -8.48 0.22 4.31
N THR A 84 -9.57 -0.46 4.66
CA THR A 84 -10.39 -0.17 5.85
C THR A 84 -10.67 -1.46 6.63
N ASP A 85 -10.66 -1.40 7.97
CA ASP A 85 -10.71 -2.56 8.88
C ASP A 85 -9.56 -3.56 8.61
N GLY A 86 -8.37 -3.03 8.32
CA GLY A 86 -7.19 -3.80 7.89
C GLY A 86 -6.25 -4.16 9.03
N GLU A 87 -5.75 -5.39 9.02
CA GLU A 87 -5.07 -6.02 10.17
C GLU A 87 -3.81 -5.24 10.59
N PHE A 88 -3.06 -4.70 9.62
CA PHE A 88 -1.86 -3.91 9.91
C PHE A 88 -2.20 -2.50 10.42
N GLY A 89 -3.28 -1.89 9.95
CA GLY A 89 -3.79 -0.63 10.50
C GLY A 89 -4.24 -0.77 11.95
N GLU A 90 -5.00 -1.83 12.26
CA GLU A 90 -5.43 -2.19 13.61
C GLU A 90 -4.22 -2.48 14.52
N PHE A 91 -3.25 -3.28 14.06
CA PHE A 91 -2.01 -3.56 14.81
C PHE A 91 -1.21 -2.29 15.16
N ILE A 92 -1.05 -1.35 14.22
CA ILE A 92 -0.35 -0.08 14.46
C ILE A 92 -1.13 0.82 15.44
N PHE A 93 -2.46 0.87 15.32
CA PHE A 93 -3.32 1.63 16.21
C PHE A 93 -3.27 1.11 17.66
N ASP A 94 -3.41 -0.20 17.87
CA ASP A 94 -3.30 -0.84 19.19
C ASP A 94 -1.90 -0.67 19.78
N THR A 95 -0.86 -0.86 18.98
CA THR A 95 0.55 -0.65 19.40
C THR A 95 0.82 0.80 19.80
N ALA A 96 0.12 1.77 19.19
CA ALA A 96 0.21 3.18 19.57
C ALA A 96 -0.46 3.53 20.91
N GLY A 97 -1.17 2.60 21.56
CA GLY A 97 -1.59 2.73 22.97
C GLY A 97 -2.44 3.97 23.29
N GLY A 98 -3.17 4.50 22.31
CA GLY A 98 -3.97 5.73 22.44
C GLY A 98 -3.25 7.04 22.11
N PHE A 99 -2.01 7.01 21.61
CA PHE A 99 -1.34 8.20 21.04
C PHE A 99 -1.85 8.60 19.66
N LEU A 100 -2.56 7.71 18.96
CA LEU A 100 -3.22 7.97 17.68
C LEU A 100 -4.74 7.93 17.83
N SER A 101 -5.44 8.76 17.07
CA SER A 101 -6.89 8.63 16.89
C SER A 101 -7.23 7.91 15.58
N GLU A 102 -8.40 7.27 15.50
CA GLU A 102 -8.89 6.60 14.27
C GLU A 102 -8.84 7.52 13.03
N LYS A 103 -9.00 8.84 13.23
CA LYS A 103 -8.98 9.86 12.17
C LYS A 103 -7.58 10.20 11.66
N GLU A 104 -6.56 9.62 12.27
CA GLU A 104 -5.15 9.78 11.93
C GLU A 104 -4.51 8.47 11.45
N ILE A 105 -5.32 7.42 11.27
CA ILE A 105 -4.93 6.15 10.66
C ILE A 105 -5.44 6.13 9.21
N PHE A 106 -4.52 6.19 8.24
CA PHE A 106 -4.79 5.92 6.84
C PHE A 106 -3.95 4.71 6.40
N HIS A 107 -4.60 3.57 6.11
CA HIS A 107 -3.93 2.35 5.69
C HIS A 107 -3.99 2.21 4.16
N TYR A 108 -2.82 2.07 3.54
CA TYR A 108 -2.65 1.84 2.13
C TYR A 108 -1.78 0.61 1.88
N VAL A 109 -1.90 0.03 0.70
CA VAL A 109 -0.96 -0.98 0.21
C VAL A 109 -0.56 -0.70 -1.24
N VAL A 110 0.75 -0.76 -1.48
CA VAL A 110 1.35 -0.74 -2.83
C VAL A 110 1.57 -2.18 -3.28
N ILE A 111 1.02 -2.59 -4.42
CA ILE A 111 1.11 -3.97 -4.95
C ILE A 111 2.09 -4.02 -6.12
N THR A 112 3.13 -4.86 -6.01
CA THR A 112 4.16 -4.98 -7.06
C THR A 112 4.48 -6.46 -7.33
N PRO A 113 5.19 -6.82 -8.42
CA PRO A 113 5.42 -8.22 -8.80
C PRO A 113 6.16 -9.07 -7.76
N ASN A 114 7.00 -8.42 -6.95
CA ASN A 114 7.88 -9.08 -5.99
C ASN A 114 7.45 -8.83 -4.53
N TYR A 115 6.87 -7.65 -4.26
CA TYR A 115 6.56 -7.21 -2.90
C TYR A 115 5.24 -6.43 -2.82
N ASN A 116 4.58 -6.56 -1.68
CA ASN A 116 3.56 -5.62 -1.24
C ASN A 116 4.13 -4.73 -0.13
N ILE A 117 3.81 -3.43 -0.19
CA ILE A 117 4.20 -2.43 0.81
C ILE A 117 2.94 -1.98 1.55
N ASP A 118 2.69 -2.53 2.73
CA ASP A 118 1.66 -2.03 3.64
C ASP A 118 2.17 -0.77 4.35
N ILE A 119 1.38 0.29 4.35
CA ILE A 119 1.76 1.62 4.86
C ILE A 119 0.61 2.20 5.68
N VAL A 120 0.88 2.63 6.91
CA VAL A 120 -0.06 3.33 7.79
C VAL A 120 0.45 4.75 8.00
N SER A 121 -0.19 5.72 7.35
CA SER A 121 0.19 7.14 7.37
C SER A 121 -0.78 8.00 8.17
N ARG A 122 -0.34 9.22 8.53
CA ARG A 122 -1.20 10.24 9.15
C ARG A 122 -2.10 10.98 8.15
N GLY A 123 -1.97 10.70 6.85
CA GLY A 123 -2.69 11.43 5.83
C GLY A 123 -2.60 10.84 4.42
N ILE A 124 -3.39 11.46 3.55
CA ILE A 124 -3.62 11.08 2.15
C ILE A 124 -2.33 11.23 1.32
N PRO A 125 -1.87 10.19 0.60
CA PRO A 125 -0.61 10.22 -0.14
C PRO A 125 -0.70 11.06 -1.41
N LYS A 126 0.35 11.80 -1.72
CA LYS A 126 0.49 12.53 -2.99
C LYS A 126 1.11 11.62 -4.04
N VAL A 127 0.39 11.44 -5.14
CA VAL A 127 0.85 10.75 -6.35
C VAL A 127 1.37 11.80 -7.34
N THR A 128 2.53 11.54 -7.96
CA THR A 128 3.12 12.39 -9.01
C THR A 128 3.65 11.51 -10.13
N PHE A 129 3.18 11.75 -11.36
CA PHE A 129 3.76 11.19 -12.57
C PHE A 129 4.90 12.10 -13.05
N LEU A 130 6.04 11.53 -13.44
CA LEU A 130 7.30 12.24 -13.74
C LEU A 130 7.81 11.92 -15.14
#